data_AF-A0A1Q5UR55-F1
#
_entry.id   AF-A0A1Q5UR55-F1
#
_cell.length_a   1.000
_cell.length_b   1.000
_cell.length_c   1.000
_cell.angle_alpha   90.00
_cell.angle_beta   90.00
_cell.angle_gamma   90.00
#
_symmetry.space_group_name_H-M   'P 1'
#
loop_
_entity.id
_entity.type
_entity.pdbx_description
1 polymer ?
#
loop_
_entity_poly.entity_id
_entity_poly.type
_entity_poly.pdbx_seq_one_letter_code
_entity_poly.pdbx_strand_id
1 'polypeptide(L)'
;MATMATMTWSKVMLLLSFILLQVAWVDAYSIDDSCAPIKDTLVEAVKNSMKLAEDAGTALDGNDPNVNELKGWFFAGYRLDTVRAIYKNVQEFKNLKNVDLNNNHDPILYCDLSRYEETTITGDDGKEQTVLFDKTTKLLVPKSKEYDGCKTGDTVAYRSAQVKDGQLVKNSIQLCPWYLTVLGHSAYATIDTVTNHKNLNDYNPKRPLSAGEPNADVFGSRLDVSLLHEFSHALADDKGHTLDWAYRWEGCMSAGPTGCNNAESISYFAMGVQLINKKAYFTKEGKMDLLSRKPKPGKRDVQMVMRPWTG
;
A
#
# COMPACT_ATOMS: atom_id res chain seq x y z
N MET A 1 -22.06 -31.85 56.94
CA MET A 1 -22.50 -32.09 55.55
C MET A 1 -21.59 -31.27 54.65
N ALA A 2 -20.68 -31.93 53.92
CA ALA A 2 -19.80 -31.29 52.95
C ALA A 2 -19.82 -32.14 51.69
N THR A 3 -20.49 -31.65 50.65
CA THR A 3 -20.48 -32.23 49.30
C THR A 3 -19.25 -31.72 48.58
N MET A 4 -18.21 -32.55 48.46
CA MET A 4 -17.12 -32.30 47.52
C MET A 4 -17.60 -32.63 46.11
N ALA A 5 -17.73 -31.61 45.27
CA ALA A 5 -17.93 -31.78 43.84
C ALA A 5 -16.61 -32.24 43.21
N THR A 6 -16.51 -33.52 42.88
CA THR A 6 -15.44 -34.06 42.03
C THR A 6 -15.66 -33.57 40.60
N MET A 7 -14.95 -32.52 40.21
CA MET A 7 -14.83 -32.08 38.82
C MET A 7 -14.07 -33.16 38.04
N THR A 8 -14.76 -33.83 37.12
CA THR A 8 -14.16 -34.86 36.28
C THR A 8 -13.19 -34.24 35.28
N TRP A 9 -11.94 -34.68 35.32
CA TRP A 9 -10.81 -34.26 34.46
C TRP A 9 -11.12 -34.28 32.96
N SER A 10 -12.12 -35.04 32.53
CA SER A 10 -12.61 -35.12 31.16
C SER A 10 -13.12 -33.80 30.61
N LYS A 11 -13.69 -32.92 31.45
CA LYS A 11 -14.18 -31.60 31.00
C LYS A 11 -13.06 -30.57 30.82
N VAL A 12 -11.95 -30.72 31.54
CA VAL A 12 -10.78 -29.82 31.43
C VAL A 12 -9.98 -30.11 30.17
N MET A 13 -9.84 -31.39 29.78
CA MET A 13 -9.14 -31.79 28.55
C MET A 13 -9.90 -31.41 27.27
N LEU A 14 -11.23 -31.37 27.29
CA LEU A 14 -12.05 -30.95 26.15
C LEU A 14 -12.04 -29.44 25.93
N LEU A 15 -11.92 -28.64 27.00
CA LEU A 15 -11.74 -27.18 26.87
C LEU A 15 -10.33 -26.81 26.40
N LEU A 16 -9.29 -27.52 26.86
CA LEU A 16 -7.90 -27.27 26.42
C LEU A 16 -7.69 -27.62 24.94
N SER A 17 -8.35 -28.66 24.42
CA SER A 17 -8.26 -29.02 23.00
C SER A 17 -9.06 -28.07 22.08
N PHE A 18 -10.15 -27.45 22.56
CA PHE A 18 -10.84 -26.37 21.81
C PHE A 18 -10.05 -25.05 21.82
N ILE A 19 -9.29 -24.76 22.88
CA ILE A 19 -8.44 -23.56 22.97
C ILE A 19 -7.15 -23.72 22.14
N LEU A 20 -6.66 -24.95 21.93
CA LEU A 20 -5.47 -25.24 21.11
C LEU A 20 -5.75 -25.40 19.60
N LEU A 21 -7.02 -25.42 19.18
CA LEU A 21 -7.43 -25.53 17.77
C LEU A 21 -7.98 -24.24 17.17
N GLN A 22 -7.97 -23.14 17.92
CA GLN A 22 -7.85 -21.82 17.31
C GLN A 22 -6.39 -21.64 16.92
N VAL A 23 -5.97 -22.32 15.85
CA VAL A 23 -4.86 -21.81 15.06
C VAL A 23 -5.34 -20.42 14.65
N ALA A 24 -4.91 -19.39 15.40
CA ALA A 24 -5.07 -18.03 14.96
C ALA A 24 -4.41 -18.03 13.58
N TRP A 25 -5.24 -17.90 12.54
CA TRP A 25 -4.75 -17.74 11.19
C TRP A 25 -3.94 -16.45 11.26
N VAL A 26 -2.62 -16.60 11.34
CA VAL A 26 -1.71 -15.48 11.28
C VAL A 26 -1.64 -15.17 9.80
N ASP A 27 -2.31 -14.09 9.40
CA ASP A 27 -2.22 -13.63 8.02
C ASP A 27 -0.75 -13.47 7.64
N ALA A 28 -0.46 -13.69 6.38
CA ALA A 28 0.89 -13.78 5.85
C ALA A 28 0.90 -13.37 4.39
N TYR A 29 2.07 -13.37 3.79
CA TYR A 29 2.21 -13.26 2.35
C TYR A 29 3.11 -14.37 1.83
N SER A 30 2.99 -14.64 0.54
CA SER A 30 3.91 -15.53 -0.16
C SER A 30 4.45 -14.87 -1.41
N ILE A 31 5.64 -15.29 -1.83
CA ILE A 31 6.30 -14.81 -3.04
C ILE A 31 6.40 -16.01 -3.98
N ASP A 32 5.84 -15.85 -5.19
CA ASP A 32 5.90 -16.84 -6.25
C ASP A 32 7.30 -16.96 -6.87
N ASP A 33 7.59 -18.10 -7.52
CA ASP A 33 8.88 -18.36 -8.16
C ASP A 33 9.19 -17.39 -9.31
N SER A 34 8.18 -16.76 -9.93
CA SER A 34 8.37 -15.64 -10.88
C SER A 34 9.21 -14.49 -10.31
N CYS A 35 9.25 -14.35 -8.98
CA CYS A 35 10.01 -13.33 -8.28
C CYS A 35 11.40 -13.78 -7.83
N ALA A 36 11.84 -15.01 -8.13
CA ALA A 36 13.10 -15.57 -7.65
C ALA A 36 14.33 -14.62 -7.79
N PRO A 37 14.51 -13.88 -8.91
CA PRO A 37 15.66 -12.98 -9.08
C PRO A 37 15.70 -11.79 -8.11
N ILE A 38 14.57 -11.39 -7.53
CA ILE A 38 14.46 -10.20 -6.66
C ILE A 38 13.86 -10.52 -5.29
N LYS A 39 13.77 -11.81 -4.93
CA LYS A 39 13.07 -12.28 -3.73
C LYS A 39 13.52 -11.56 -2.46
N ASP A 40 14.82 -11.44 -2.24
CA ASP A 40 15.35 -10.79 -1.03
C ASP A 40 15.00 -9.29 -0.98
N THR A 41 15.07 -8.61 -2.12
CA THR A 41 14.65 -7.20 -2.25
C THR A 41 13.16 -7.04 -1.92
N LEU A 42 12.31 -7.96 -2.38
CA LEU A 42 10.89 -7.95 -2.05
C LEU A 42 10.64 -8.20 -0.57
N VAL A 43 11.33 -9.15 0.05
CA VAL A 43 11.19 -9.43 1.49
C VAL A 43 11.52 -8.18 2.31
N GLU A 44 12.61 -7.48 1.99
CA GLU A 44 12.95 -6.24 2.68
C GLU A 44 11.96 -5.11 2.37
N ALA A 45 11.46 -5.00 1.14
CA ALA A 45 10.46 -4.00 0.78
C ALA A 45 9.11 -4.24 1.48
N VAL A 46 8.68 -5.50 1.63
CA VAL A 46 7.48 -5.85 2.41
C VAL A 46 7.68 -5.47 3.87
N LYS A 47 8.83 -5.79 4.46
CA LYS A 47 9.15 -5.39 5.84
C LYS A 47 9.12 -3.87 6.01
N ASN A 48 9.66 -3.11 5.06
CA ASN A 48 9.62 -1.65 5.06
C ASN A 48 8.19 -1.12 4.89
N SER A 49 7.38 -1.76 4.04
CA SER A 49 5.95 -1.47 3.88
C SER A 49 5.18 -1.65 5.19
N MET A 50 5.40 -2.75 5.91
CA MET A 50 4.79 -2.97 7.23
C MET A 50 5.24 -1.93 8.25
N LYS A 51 6.52 -1.54 8.21
CA LYS A 51 7.03 -0.47 9.06
C LYS A 51 6.43 0.90 8.73
N LEU A 52 6.23 1.22 7.45
CA LEU A 52 5.51 2.43 7.02
C LEU A 52 4.10 2.45 7.62
N ALA A 53 3.39 1.33 7.56
CA ALA A 53 2.06 1.20 8.15
C ALA A 53 2.07 1.36 9.68
N GLU A 54 3.03 0.75 10.38
CA GLU A 54 3.20 0.87 11.83
C GLU A 54 3.47 2.33 12.27
N ASP A 55 4.44 2.98 11.63
CA ASP A 55 4.84 4.36 11.92
C ASP A 55 3.67 5.33 11.64
N ALA A 56 2.95 5.12 10.53
CA ALA A 56 1.78 5.91 10.17
C ALA A 56 0.62 5.73 11.15
N GLY A 57 0.30 4.49 11.50
CA GLY A 57 -0.74 4.16 12.48
C GLY A 57 -0.46 4.78 13.84
N THR A 58 0.79 4.74 14.29
CA THR A 58 1.22 5.41 15.54
C THR A 58 1.10 6.93 15.44
N ALA A 59 1.49 7.52 14.30
CA ALA A 59 1.44 8.97 14.10
C ALA A 59 0.01 9.53 14.04
N LEU A 60 -1.01 8.70 13.71
CA LEU A 60 -2.41 9.10 13.78
C LEU A 60 -2.84 9.52 15.19
N ASP A 61 -2.25 8.94 16.24
CA ASP A 61 -2.57 9.22 17.64
C ASP A 61 -1.72 10.37 18.22
N GLY A 62 -0.66 10.74 17.53
CA GLY A 62 0.23 11.82 17.92
C GLY A 62 -0.32 13.22 17.61
N ASN A 63 0.26 14.22 18.27
CA ASN A 63 -0.04 15.65 18.09
C ASN A 63 1.06 16.40 17.32
N ASP A 64 1.88 15.71 16.53
CA ASP A 64 2.88 16.39 15.70
C ASP A 64 2.17 17.31 14.68
N PRO A 65 2.47 18.62 14.65
CA PRO A 65 1.77 19.57 13.81
C PRO A 65 1.95 19.28 12.31
N ASN A 66 3.08 18.71 11.89
CA ASN A 66 3.31 18.35 10.49
C ASN A 66 2.50 17.11 10.10
N VAL A 67 2.39 16.13 11.00
CA VAL A 67 1.54 14.97 10.77
C VAL A 67 0.07 15.39 10.75
N ASN A 68 -0.36 16.26 11.67
CA ASN A 68 -1.73 16.78 11.68
C ASN A 68 -2.09 17.53 10.41
N GLU A 69 -1.14 18.24 9.81
CA GLU A 69 -1.32 18.83 8.48
C GLU A 69 -1.53 17.76 7.40
N LEU A 70 -0.73 16.68 7.37
CA LEU A 70 -0.95 15.55 6.46
C LEU A 70 -2.32 14.87 6.66
N LYS A 71 -2.76 14.69 7.92
CA LYS A 71 -4.11 14.17 8.23
C LYS A 71 -5.19 15.07 7.62
N GLY A 72 -5.00 16.39 7.74
CA GLY A 72 -5.87 17.40 7.14
C GLY A 72 -5.90 17.34 5.61
N TRP A 73 -4.76 17.04 4.98
CA TRP A 73 -4.66 16.93 3.52
C TRP A 73 -5.35 15.66 3.00
N PHE A 74 -5.02 14.48 3.53
CA PHE A 74 -5.48 13.22 2.94
C PHE A 74 -6.82 12.71 3.44
N PHE A 75 -7.17 13.05 4.69
CA PHE A 75 -8.34 12.50 5.35
C PHE A 75 -9.33 13.57 5.79
N ALA A 76 -8.94 14.85 5.72
CA ALA A 76 -9.73 15.99 6.21
C ALA A 76 -10.29 15.80 7.64
N GLY A 77 -9.59 15.00 8.47
CA GLY A 77 -10.02 14.64 9.82
C GLY A 77 -11.18 13.63 9.92
N TYR A 78 -11.65 13.10 8.80
CA TYR A 78 -12.70 12.08 8.76
C TYR A 78 -12.14 10.69 9.10
N ARG A 79 -12.97 9.88 9.75
CA ARG A 79 -12.82 8.42 9.94
C ARG A 79 -11.38 7.92 10.17
N LEU A 80 -10.61 8.63 11.00
CA LEU A 80 -9.22 8.26 11.29
C LEU A 80 -9.12 6.91 12.01
N ASP A 81 -10.20 6.46 12.66
CA ASP A 81 -10.37 5.11 13.18
C ASP A 81 -10.34 4.05 12.07
N THR A 82 -10.99 4.31 10.93
CA THR A 82 -10.92 3.43 9.74
C THR A 82 -9.49 3.38 9.21
N VAL A 83 -8.84 4.53 9.05
CA VAL A 83 -7.45 4.61 8.58
C VAL A 83 -6.51 3.85 9.51
N ARG A 84 -6.68 3.99 10.84
CA ARG A 84 -5.91 3.25 11.84
C ARG A 84 -6.12 1.74 11.73
N ALA A 85 -7.37 1.30 11.54
CA ALA A 85 -7.68 -0.11 11.34
C ALA A 85 -7.00 -0.67 10.09
N ILE A 86 -7.01 0.06 8.97
CA ILE A 86 -6.33 -0.33 7.73
C ILE A 86 -4.83 -0.55 8.00
N TYR A 87 -4.14 0.41 8.60
CA TYR A 87 -2.71 0.25 8.91
C TYR A 87 -2.43 -0.94 9.82
N LYS A 88 -3.25 -1.14 10.84
CA LYS A 88 -3.12 -2.28 11.76
C LYS A 88 -3.30 -3.61 11.01
N ASN A 89 -4.32 -3.70 10.16
CA ASN A 89 -4.67 -4.95 9.49
C ASN A 89 -3.68 -5.29 8.37
N VAL A 90 -3.13 -4.30 7.64
CA VAL A 90 -2.05 -4.54 6.67
C VAL A 90 -0.84 -5.18 7.34
N GLN A 91 -0.49 -4.78 8.56
CA GLN A 91 0.64 -5.34 9.32
C GLN A 91 0.46 -6.83 9.68
N GLU A 92 -0.74 -7.39 9.53
CA GLU A 92 -0.95 -8.81 9.71
C GLU A 92 -0.16 -9.59 8.63
N PHE A 93 -0.01 -9.06 7.41
CA PHE A 93 0.80 -9.63 6.32
C PHE A 93 2.33 -9.53 6.51
N LYS A 94 2.84 -9.36 7.73
CA LYS A 94 4.30 -9.20 7.98
C LYS A 94 5.12 -10.48 7.84
N ASN A 95 4.47 -11.65 7.89
CA ASN A 95 5.16 -12.94 7.90
C ASN A 95 5.24 -13.52 6.49
N LEU A 96 6.46 -13.89 6.07
CA LEU A 96 6.65 -14.66 4.85
C LEU A 96 6.36 -16.13 5.11
N LYS A 97 5.59 -16.75 4.21
CA LYS A 97 5.37 -18.20 4.20
C LYS A 97 5.60 -18.79 2.80
N ASN A 98 5.62 -20.12 2.74
CA ASN A 98 5.59 -20.82 1.46
C ASN A 98 4.28 -20.55 0.74
N VAL A 99 4.34 -20.55 -0.60
CA VAL A 99 3.16 -20.45 -1.46
C VAL A 99 2.19 -21.57 -1.11
N ASP A 100 0.98 -21.17 -0.68
CA ASP A 100 -0.13 -22.08 -0.46
C ASP A 100 -1.26 -21.66 -1.40
N LEU A 101 -1.47 -22.46 -2.46
CA LEU A 101 -2.49 -22.17 -3.45
C LEU A 101 -3.91 -22.38 -2.93
N ASN A 102 -4.08 -23.13 -1.83
CA ASN A 102 -5.36 -23.36 -1.18
C ASN A 102 -5.72 -22.23 -0.20
N ASN A 103 -4.75 -21.41 0.20
CA ASN A 103 -5.02 -20.20 0.96
C ASN A 103 -5.43 -19.07 0.00
N ASN A 104 -6.67 -18.63 0.19
CA ASN A 104 -7.35 -17.61 -0.57
C ASN A 104 -7.28 -16.22 0.08
N HIS A 105 -6.86 -16.12 1.34
CA HIS A 105 -6.77 -14.88 2.10
C HIS A 105 -5.41 -14.20 1.92
N ASP A 106 -4.33 -14.95 2.08
CA ASP A 106 -2.97 -14.43 2.04
C ASP A 106 -2.57 -14.04 0.61
N PRO A 107 -2.17 -12.79 0.36
CA PRO A 107 -1.75 -12.36 -0.96
C PRO A 107 -0.50 -13.13 -1.42
N ILE A 108 -0.53 -13.53 -2.69
CA ILE A 108 0.64 -14.06 -3.40
C ILE A 108 1.20 -12.97 -4.33
N LEU A 109 2.48 -12.66 -4.15
CA LEU A 109 3.20 -11.70 -4.98
C LEU A 109 3.76 -12.42 -6.22
N TYR A 110 3.40 -11.91 -7.40
CA TYR A 110 3.92 -12.35 -8.70
C TYR A 110 4.73 -11.23 -9.35
N CYS A 111 5.80 -11.59 -10.07
CA CYS A 111 6.72 -10.61 -10.67
C CYS A 111 6.74 -10.65 -12.20
N ASP A 112 6.03 -11.61 -12.79
CA ASP A 112 5.79 -11.64 -14.21
C ASP A 112 4.35 -12.02 -14.55
N LEU A 113 4.01 -11.87 -15.83
CA LEU A 113 2.70 -12.22 -16.37
C LEU A 113 2.67 -13.65 -16.91
N SER A 114 3.72 -14.45 -16.69
CA SER A 114 3.86 -15.79 -17.28
C SER A 114 2.80 -16.75 -16.77
N ARG A 115 2.16 -16.48 -15.61
CA ARG A 115 1.02 -17.25 -15.13
C ARG A 115 -0.22 -17.14 -16.02
N TYR A 116 -0.36 -16.07 -16.78
CA TYR A 116 -1.52 -15.84 -17.63
C TYR A 116 -1.30 -16.35 -19.04
N GLU A 117 -2.36 -16.89 -19.61
CA GLU A 117 -2.48 -17.20 -21.03
C GLU A 117 -3.72 -16.50 -21.58
N GLU A 118 -3.55 -15.61 -22.56
CA GLU A 118 -4.69 -14.97 -23.23
C GLU A 118 -5.42 -16.00 -24.10
N THR A 119 -6.69 -16.23 -23.80
CA THR A 119 -7.55 -17.18 -24.52
C THR A 119 -8.84 -16.51 -24.94
N THR A 120 -9.41 -16.96 -26.06
CA THR A 120 -10.69 -16.44 -26.56
C THR A 120 -11.80 -17.40 -26.18
N ILE A 121 -12.85 -16.88 -25.55
CA ILE A 121 -14.08 -17.61 -25.27
C ILE A 121 -15.25 -16.93 -25.97
N THR A 122 -16.29 -17.69 -26.29
CA THR A 122 -17.57 -17.14 -26.72
C THR A 122 -18.40 -16.82 -25.47
N GLY A 123 -18.73 -15.56 -25.26
CA GLY A 123 -19.61 -15.12 -24.17
C GLY A 123 -21.07 -15.55 -24.40
N ASP A 124 -21.90 -15.37 -23.38
CA ASP A 124 -23.33 -15.70 -23.43
C ASP A 124 -24.09 -14.89 -24.49
N ASP A 125 -23.56 -13.74 -24.91
CA ASP A 125 -24.08 -12.90 -25.99
C ASP A 125 -23.63 -13.36 -27.40
N GLY A 126 -22.93 -14.50 -27.48
CA GLY A 126 -22.41 -15.07 -28.72
C GLY A 126 -21.17 -14.37 -29.27
N LYS A 127 -20.63 -13.35 -28.58
CA LYS A 127 -19.43 -12.64 -29.03
C LYS A 127 -18.18 -13.27 -28.48
N GLU A 128 -17.11 -13.21 -29.27
CA GLU A 128 -15.79 -13.58 -28.81
C GLU A 128 -15.26 -12.51 -27.85
N GLN A 129 -14.75 -12.96 -26.70
CA GLN A 129 -14.08 -12.13 -25.72
C GLN A 129 -12.75 -12.78 -25.34
N THR A 130 -11.69 -11.97 -25.26
CA THR A 130 -10.40 -12.41 -24.73
C THR A 130 -10.42 -12.35 -23.21
N VAL A 131 -10.16 -13.50 -22.59
CA VAL A 131 -10.01 -13.66 -21.15
C VAL A 131 -8.61 -14.17 -20.83
N LEU A 132 -8.24 -14.17 -19.56
CA LEU A 132 -6.97 -14.74 -19.11
C LEU A 132 -7.24 -16.09 -18.47
N PHE A 133 -6.55 -17.13 -18.95
CA PHE A 133 -6.43 -18.38 -18.22
C PHE A 133 -5.26 -18.28 -17.25
N ASP A 134 -5.54 -18.28 -15.95
CA ASP A 134 -4.52 -18.35 -14.91
C ASP A 134 -4.05 -19.80 -14.78
N LYS A 135 -2.83 -20.08 -15.26
CA LYS A 135 -2.23 -21.42 -15.24
C LYS A 135 -1.97 -21.93 -13.83
N THR A 136 -1.96 -21.07 -12.82
CA THR A 136 -1.74 -21.43 -11.42
C THR A 136 -3.03 -21.89 -10.77
N THR A 137 -4.10 -21.11 -10.89
CA THR A 137 -5.41 -21.43 -10.28
C THR A 137 -6.29 -22.30 -11.18
N LYS A 138 -5.93 -22.43 -12.46
CA LYS A 138 -6.72 -23.09 -13.51
C LYS A 138 -8.09 -22.44 -13.73
N LEU A 139 -8.18 -21.13 -13.50
CA LEU A 139 -9.41 -20.35 -13.67
C LEU A 139 -9.32 -19.41 -14.87
N LEU A 140 -10.46 -19.19 -15.51
CA LEU A 140 -10.63 -18.08 -16.45
C LEU A 140 -10.99 -16.83 -15.67
N VAL A 141 -10.24 -15.76 -15.88
CA VAL A 141 -10.47 -14.46 -15.26
C VAL A 141 -10.67 -13.39 -16.33
N PRO A 142 -11.55 -12.39 -16.10
CA PRO A 142 -11.69 -11.27 -17.01
C PRO A 142 -10.35 -10.58 -17.21
N LYS A 143 -10.07 -10.20 -18.47
CA LYS A 143 -8.90 -9.39 -18.79
C LYS A 143 -9.14 -7.97 -18.27
N SER A 144 -8.34 -7.55 -17.28
CA SER A 144 -8.51 -6.25 -16.63
C SER A 144 -7.68 -5.15 -17.31
N LYS A 145 -8.07 -3.88 -17.10
CA LYS A 145 -7.30 -2.73 -17.61
C LYS A 145 -5.89 -2.69 -17.00
N GLU A 146 -5.74 -3.16 -15.76
CA GLU A 146 -4.46 -3.21 -15.05
C GLU A 146 -3.53 -4.26 -15.65
N TYR A 147 -4.06 -5.42 -16.08
CA TYR A 147 -3.27 -6.41 -16.81
C TYR A 147 -2.73 -5.83 -18.13
N ASP A 148 -3.58 -5.14 -18.90
CA ASP A 148 -3.14 -4.48 -20.14
C ASP A 148 -2.13 -3.36 -19.84
N GLY A 149 -2.40 -2.53 -18.84
CA GLY A 149 -1.48 -1.49 -18.37
C GLY A 149 -0.13 -2.05 -17.90
N CYS A 150 -0.11 -3.25 -17.35
CA CYS A 150 1.09 -3.96 -16.95
C CYS A 150 1.96 -4.37 -18.15
N LYS A 151 1.34 -4.58 -19.32
CA LYS A 151 2.04 -4.87 -20.58
C LYS A 151 2.50 -3.59 -21.28
N THR A 152 1.74 -2.50 -21.19
CA THR A 152 2.02 -1.24 -21.90
C THR A 152 2.93 -0.28 -21.13
N GLY A 153 3.05 -0.45 -19.81
CA GLY A 153 3.82 0.45 -18.94
C GLY A 153 2.98 1.44 -18.14
N ASP A 154 1.64 1.33 -18.19
CA ASP A 154 0.71 2.25 -17.53
C ASP A 154 0.33 1.81 -16.10
N THR A 155 0.64 0.57 -15.72
CA THR A 155 0.37 0.01 -14.39
C THR A 155 1.64 -0.48 -13.74
N VAL A 156 1.94 -0.03 -12.52
CA VAL A 156 3.14 -0.41 -11.75
C VAL A 156 2.97 -1.75 -11.04
N ALA A 157 1.79 -1.93 -10.45
CA ALA A 157 1.35 -3.11 -9.75
C ALA A 157 -0.18 -3.10 -9.74
N TYR A 158 -0.78 -4.24 -9.43
CA TYR A 158 -2.20 -4.32 -9.15
C TYR A 158 -2.54 -5.53 -8.28
N ARG A 159 -3.56 -5.38 -7.46
CA ARG A 159 -4.21 -6.49 -6.76
C ARG A 159 -5.24 -7.16 -7.66
N SER A 160 -5.23 -8.49 -7.68
CA SER A 160 -6.27 -9.31 -8.32
C SER A 160 -6.91 -10.24 -7.31
N ALA A 161 -8.23 -10.09 -7.14
CA ALA A 161 -9.09 -11.07 -6.48
C ALA A 161 -9.77 -11.94 -7.52
N GLN A 162 -9.68 -13.25 -7.33
CA GLN A 162 -10.51 -14.21 -8.03
C GLN A 162 -11.61 -14.64 -7.08
N VAL A 163 -12.87 -14.50 -7.52
CA VAL A 163 -14.05 -14.86 -6.74
C VAL A 163 -14.81 -15.94 -7.50
N LYS A 164 -15.17 -17.02 -6.80
CA LYS A 164 -16.00 -18.10 -7.32
C LYS A 164 -17.15 -18.33 -6.34
N ASP A 165 -18.38 -18.38 -6.86
CA ASP A 165 -19.60 -18.60 -6.06
C ASP A 165 -19.73 -17.62 -4.86
N GLY A 166 -19.32 -16.36 -5.07
CA GLY A 166 -19.32 -15.32 -4.03
C GLY A 166 -18.22 -15.44 -2.98
N GLN A 167 -17.30 -16.40 -3.11
CA GLN A 167 -16.17 -16.58 -2.21
C GLN A 167 -14.86 -16.21 -2.88
N LEU A 168 -14.01 -15.47 -2.18
CA LEU A 168 -12.63 -15.24 -2.60
C LEU A 168 -11.93 -16.60 -2.70
N VAL A 169 -11.42 -16.93 -3.87
CA VAL A 169 -10.62 -18.15 -4.09
C VAL A 169 -9.15 -17.84 -4.30
N LYS A 170 -8.83 -16.62 -4.73
CA LYS A 170 -7.44 -16.18 -4.81
C LYS A 170 -7.29 -14.70 -4.52
N ASN A 171 -6.28 -14.37 -3.73
CA ASN A 171 -5.80 -13.02 -3.53
C ASN A 171 -4.36 -12.95 -4.05
N SER A 172 -4.09 -12.02 -4.97
CA SER A 172 -2.75 -11.86 -5.52
C SER A 172 -2.40 -10.41 -5.75
N ILE A 173 -1.11 -10.11 -5.64
CA ILE A 173 -0.52 -8.83 -6.01
C ILE A 173 0.39 -9.11 -7.20
N GLN A 174 0.10 -8.49 -8.34
CA GLN A 174 0.96 -8.52 -9.51
C GLN A 174 1.87 -7.30 -9.47
N LEU A 175 3.19 -7.50 -9.43
CA LEU A 175 4.17 -6.47 -9.72
C LEU A 175 4.51 -6.53 -11.20
N CYS A 176 4.52 -5.39 -11.88
CA CYS A 176 4.71 -5.38 -13.32
C CYS A 176 6.19 -5.54 -13.71
N PRO A 177 6.53 -6.40 -14.70
CA PRO A 177 7.91 -6.64 -15.10
C PRO A 177 8.71 -5.38 -15.44
N TRP A 178 8.08 -4.44 -16.17
CA TRP A 178 8.72 -3.19 -16.56
C TRP A 178 9.07 -2.35 -15.31
N TYR A 179 8.18 -2.31 -14.32
CA TYR A 179 8.36 -1.58 -13.08
C TYR A 179 9.51 -2.17 -12.26
N LEU A 180 9.56 -3.49 -12.13
CA LEU A 180 10.66 -4.20 -11.48
C LEU A 180 11.99 -4.01 -12.20
N THR A 181 11.98 -3.92 -13.52
CA THR A 181 13.19 -3.63 -14.32
C THR A 181 13.70 -2.21 -14.05
N VAL A 182 12.80 -1.23 -13.93
CA VAL A 182 13.17 0.16 -13.57
C VAL A 182 13.73 0.21 -12.15
N LEU A 183 13.11 -0.50 -11.20
CA LEU A 183 13.58 -0.54 -9.81
C LEU A 183 14.91 -1.29 -9.64
N GLY A 184 15.10 -2.42 -10.32
CA GLY A 184 16.33 -3.22 -10.25
C GLY A 184 17.57 -2.46 -10.72
N HIS A 185 17.40 -1.41 -11.52
CA HIS A 185 18.48 -0.51 -11.95
C HIS A 185 18.51 0.81 -11.18
N SER A 186 17.60 1.00 -10.23
CA SER A 186 17.49 2.23 -9.44
C SER A 186 18.21 2.08 -8.11
N ALA A 187 19.11 3.02 -7.80
CA ALA A 187 19.67 3.16 -6.46
C ALA A 187 18.62 3.57 -5.40
N TYR A 188 17.38 3.79 -5.83
CA TYR A 188 16.27 4.34 -5.06
C TYR A 188 15.09 3.37 -4.94
N ALA A 189 15.34 2.06 -4.91
CA ALA A 189 14.28 1.05 -4.94
C ALA A 189 13.29 1.15 -3.76
N THR A 190 13.75 1.64 -2.61
CA THR A 190 12.94 1.84 -1.39
C THR A 190 13.02 3.30 -0.92
N ILE A 191 12.05 3.74 -0.12
CA ILE A 191 12.07 5.11 0.41
C ILE A 191 13.30 5.40 1.31
N ASP A 192 13.81 4.37 1.99
CA ASP A 192 15.00 4.48 2.84
C ASP A 192 16.26 4.79 2.03
N THR A 193 16.38 4.20 0.84
CA THR A 193 17.53 4.48 -0.04
C THR A 193 17.55 5.91 -0.56
N VAL A 194 16.38 6.53 -0.80
CA VAL A 194 16.28 7.94 -1.21
C VAL A 194 16.71 8.90 -0.11
N THR A 195 16.51 8.51 1.14
CA THR A 195 16.67 9.38 2.31
C THR A 195 17.99 9.17 3.05
N ASN A 196 18.75 8.12 2.73
CA ASN A 196 20.05 7.79 3.35
C ASN A 196 21.25 8.55 2.77
N HIS A 197 21.05 9.49 1.86
CA HIS A 197 22.13 10.39 1.43
C HIS A 197 22.37 11.44 2.52
N LYS A 198 23.61 11.49 3.02
CA LYS A 198 24.13 12.33 4.13
C LYS A 198 23.82 13.84 4.03
N ASN A 199 23.19 14.28 2.94
CA ASN A 199 22.59 15.59 2.77
C ASN A 199 21.25 15.45 2.02
N LEU A 200 20.15 15.34 2.76
CA LEU A 200 18.81 15.68 2.23
C LEU A 200 18.76 17.13 1.66
N ASN A 201 19.78 17.94 1.98
CA ASN A 201 20.07 19.27 1.42
C ASN A 201 20.56 19.27 -0.04
N ASP A 202 21.10 18.16 -0.56
CA ASP A 202 21.61 18.09 -1.95
C ASP A 202 20.44 18.03 -2.96
N TYR A 203 19.23 17.82 -2.46
CA TYR A 203 18.01 18.16 -3.17
C TYR A 203 17.87 19.69 -3.22
N ASN A 204 18.01 20.26 -4.42
CA ASN A 204 17.84 21.68 -4.70
C ASN A 204 16.46 21.95 -5.35
N PRO A 205 15.41 22.30 -4.58
CA PRO A 205 14.07 22.59 -5.10
C PRO A 205 13.95 23.92 -5.87
N LYS A 206 15.01 24.74 -5.89
CA LYS A 206 15.01 26.06 -6.55
C LYS A 206 15.48 26.00 -8.00
N ARG A 207 16.01 24.86 -8.46
CA ARG A 207 16.18 24.64 -9.91
C ARG A 207 14.82 24.30 -10.52
N PRO A 208 14.53 24.73 -11.76
CA PRO A 208 13.38 24.22 -12.49
C PRO A 208 13.40 22.69 -12.47
N LEU A 209 12.28 22.04 -12.16
CA LEU A 209 12.18 20.58 -12.23
C LEU A 209 12.47 20.16 -13.69
N SER A 210 13.54 19.42 -13.89
CA SER A 210 13.81 18.66 -15.11
C SER A 210 12.67 17.66 -15.30
N ALA A 211 12.37 17.26 -16.55
CA ALA A 211 11.59 16.04 -16.75
C ALA A 211 12.27 14.89 -15.96
N GLY A 212 11.55 14.30 -14.99
CA GLY A 212 12.06 13.18 -14.18
C GLY A 212 12.64 13.50 -12.78
N GLU A 213 12.34 14.65 -12.15
CA GLU A 213 12.74 14.93 -10.75
C GLU A 213 11.74 14.39 -9.69
N PRO A 214 12.20 13.98 -8.48
CA PRO A 214 11.36 13.24 -7.55
C PRO A 214 10.37 14.16 -6.79
N ASN A 215 9.12 14.19 -7.26
CA ASN A 215 7.97 14.65 -6.49
C ASN A 215 7.41 13.50 -5.63
N ALA A 216 6.40 13.79 -4.81
CA ALA A 216 5.75 12.78 -3.97
C ALA A 216 5.29 11.55 -4.76
N ASP A 217 4.89 11.69 -6.04
CA ASP A 217 4.52 10.55 -6.90
C ASP A 217 5.72 9.65 -7.22
N VAL A 218 6.92 10.21 -7.42
CA VAL A 218 8.15 9.42 -7.60
C VAL A 218 8.50 8.65 -6.32
N PHE A 219 8.32 9.26 -5.15
CA PHE A 219 8.44 8.53 -3.89
C PHE A 219 7.33 7.48 -3.71
N GLY A 220 6.10 7.78 -4.14
CA GLY A 220 4.96 6.86 -4.15
C GLY A 220 5.20 5.62 -4.98
N SER A 221 5.95 5.78 -6.06
CA SER A 221 6.36 4.67 -6.93
C SER A 221 7.47 3.78 -6.34
N ARG A 222 7.92 4.00 -5.09
CA ARG A 222 8.91 3.11 -4.46
C ARG A 222 8.28 1.81 -4.01
N LEU A 223 9.06 0.74 -4.08
CA LEU A 223 8.55 -0.61 -3.98
C LEU A 223 7.80 -0.85 -2.66
N ASP A 224 8.34 -0.35 -1.56
CA ASP A 224 7.71 -0.43 -0.23
C ASP A 224 6.42 0.40 -0.11
N VAL A 225 6.37 1.58 -0.75
CA VAL A 225 5.18 2.44 -0.78
C VAL A 225 4.09 1.86 -1.69
N SER A 226 4.46 1.40 -2.89
CA SER A 226 3.55 0.70 -3.81
C SER A 226 3.06 -0.62 -3.21
N LEU A 227 3.91 -1.37 -2.51
CA LEU A 227 3.47 -2.56 -1.77
C LEU A 227 2.46 -2.21 -0.68
N LEU A 228 2.65 -1.10 0.05
CA LEU A 228 1.67 -0.68 1.07
C LEU A 228 0.31 -0.38 0.43
N HIS A 229 0.31 0.30 -0.72
CA HIS A 229 -0.89 0.52 -1.53
C HIS A 229 -1.56 -0.82 -1.85
N GLU A 230 -0.85 -1.78 -2.45
CA GLU A 230 -1.43 -3.05 -2.89
C GLU A 230 -1.85 -3.97 -1.73
N PHE A 231 -1.11 -3.98 -0.62
CA PHE A 231 -1.52 -4.74 0.57
C PHE A 231 -2.81 -4.18 1.18
N SER A 232 -3.06 -2.87 1.08
CA SER A 232 -4.34 -2.31 1.53
C SER A 232 -5.52 -2.77 0.67
N HIS A 233 -5.31 -2.99 -0.64
CA HIS A 233 -6.28 -3.67 -1.50
C HIS A 233 -6.39 -5.17 -1.22
N ALA A 234 -5.32 -5.80 -0.70
CA ALA A 234 -5.34 -7.22 -0.40
C ALA A 234 -6.13 -7.56 0.86
N LEU A 235 -6.48 -6.58 1.70
CA LEU A 235 -7.33 -6.79 2.86
C LEU A 235 -8.71 -7.33 2.45
N ALA A 236 -9.30 -8.13 3.34
CA ALA A 236 -10.71 -8.52 3.23
C ALA A 236 -11.63 -7.31 3.44
N ASP A 237 -12.85 -7.37 2.91
CA ASP A 237 -13.82 -6.27 2.99
C ASP A 237 -14.12 -5.82 4.42
N ASP A 238 -14.23 -6.77 5.35
CA ASP A 238 -14.45 -6.53 6.78
C ASP A 238 -13.21 -6.02 7.53
N LYS A 239 -12.02 -6.12 6.90
CA LYS A 239 -10.75 -5.62 7.41
C LYS A 239 -10.35 -4.25 6.85
N GLY A 240 -11.20 -3.61 6.06
CA GLY A 240 -10.93 -2.27 5.50
C GLY A 240 -10.21 -2.32 4.16
N HIS A 241 -10.64 -3.21 3.27
CA HIS A 241 -10.26 -3.18 1.85
C HIS A 241 -10.38 -1.76 1.26
N THR A 242 -9.28 -1.25 0.73
CA THR A 242 -9.22 0.07 0.08
C THR A 242 -9.58 0.00 -1.39
N LEU A 243 -9.90 1.14 -1.99
CA LEU A 243 -10.20 1.28 -3.41
C LEU A 243 -9.35 2.39 -4.03
N ASP A 244 -9.37 2.48 -5.35
CA ASP A 244 -8.64 3.48 -6.14
C ASP A 244 -9.53 4.65 -6.54
N TRP A 245 -9.90 5.47 -5.55
CA TRP A 245 -10.73 6.65 -5.76
C TRP A 245 -9.97 7.84 -6.34
N ALA A 246 -8.68 7.94 -6.02
CA ALA A 246 -7.81 9.00 -6.49
C ALA A 246 -6.37 8.50 -6.56
N TYR A 247 -5.67 8.96 -7.60
CA TYR A 247 -4.24 8.74 -7.76
C TYR A 247 -3.49 10.06 -7.74
N ARG A 248 -2.18 9.97 -7.55
CA ARG A 248 -1.24 11.09 -7.46
C ARG A 248 -1.49 11.96 -6.24
N TRP A 249 -0.43 12.62 -5.80
CA TRP A 249 -0.40 13.37 -4.56
C TRP A 249 -1.55 14.38 -4.44
N GLU A 250 -1.71 15.26 -5.43
CA GLU A 250 -2.74 16.31 -5.43
C GLU A 250 -4.16 15.76 -5.54
N GLY A 251 -4.35 14.67 -6.30
CA GLY A 251 -5.63 13.99 -6.42
C GLY A 251 -6.06 13.40 -5.08
N CYS A 252 -5.14 12.74 -4.38
CA CYS A 252 -5.39 12.11 -3.08
C CYS A 252 -5.73 13.12 -1.99
N MET A 253 -5.09 14.30 -1.99
CA MET A 253 -5.44 15.38 -1.05
C MET A 253 -6.81 16.01 -1.34
N SER A 254 -7.27 15.94 -2.58
CA SER A 254 -8.56 16.51 -3.00
C SER A 254 -9.71 15.51 -2.90
N ALA A 255 -9.44 14.27 -2.51
CA ALA A 255 -10.43 13.19 -2.42
C ALA A 255 -11.46 13.43 -1.30
N GLY A 256 -11.13 14.23 -0.28
CA GLY A 256 -12.03 14.50 0.84
C GLY A 256 -12.33 13.21 1.63
N PRO A 257 -13.59 12.92 1.99
CA PRO A 257 -13.93 11.75 2.80
C PRO A 257 -13.52 10.40 2.19
N THR A 258 -13.47 10.27 0.86
CA THR A 258 -13.07 9.02 0.20
C THR A 258 -11.58 8.71 0.38
N GLY A 259 -10.77 9.71 0.72
CA GLY A 259 -9.35 9.53 1.04
C GLY A 259 -9.10 8.58 2.22
N CYS A 260 -10.08 8.41 3.12
CA CYS A 260 -9.96 7.51 4.28
C CYS A 260 -10.02 6.01 3.91
N ASN A 261 -10.44 5.68 2.68
CA ASN A 261 -10.45 4.32 2.14
C ASN A 261 -9.82 4.26 0.73
N ASN A 262 -8.91 5.18 0.42
CA ASN A 262 -8.20 5.26 -0.85
C ASN A 262 -6.78 4.72 -0.69
N ALA A 263 -6.42 3.66 -1.42
CA ALA A 263 -5.12 2.98 -1.24
C ALA A 263 -3.93 3.93 -1.38
N GLU A 264 -3.98 4.80 -2.39
CA GLU A 264 -2.93 5.79 -2.63
C GLU A 264 -2.85 6.86 -1.52
N SER A 265 -3.99 7.26 -0.93
CA SER A 265 -3.98 8.18 0.22
C SER A 265 -3.37 7.54 1.46
N ILE A 266 -3.61 6.23 1.67
CA ILE A 266 -3.00 5.45 2.75
C ILE A 266 -1.48 5.38 2.54
N SER A 267 -1.02 4.99 1.35
CA SER A 267 0.42 4.90 1.09
C SER A 267 1.13 6.26 1.17
N TYR A 268 0.53 7.34 0.64
CA TYR A 268 1.09 8.69 0.70
C TYR A 268 1.14 9.29 2.10
N PHE A 269 0.12 9.05 2.93
CA PHE A 269 0.18 9.50 4.31
C PHE A 269 1.34 8.82 5.06
N ALA A 270 1.48 7.50 4.92
CA ALA A 270 2.57 6.76 5.56
C ALA A 270 3.95 7.21 5.08
N MET A 271 4.10 7.40 3.77
CA MET A 271 5.28 7.99 3.14
C MET A 271 5.62 9.37 3.73
N GLY A 272 4.62 10.25 3.86
CA GLY A 272 4.80 11.58 4.42
C GLY A 272 5.21 11.57 5.90
N VAL A 273 4.61 10.70 6.70
CA VAL A 273 4.99 10.49 8.12
C VAL A 273 6.45 10.07 8.22
N GLN A 274 6.88 9.15 7.36
CA GLN A 274 8.26 8.68 7.38
C GLN A 274 9.25 9.79 7.01
N LEU A 275 8.93 10.65 6.03
CA LEU A 275 9.74 11.83 5.75
C LEU A 275 9.83 12.79 6.94
N ILE A 276 8.72 13.02 7.65
CA ILE A 276 8.68 13.86 8.86
C ILE A 276 9.62 13.30 9.93
N ASN A 277 9.59 11.99 10.15
CA ASN A 277 10.51 11.31 11.07
C ASN A 277 11.98 11.54 10.69
N LYS A 278 12.27 11.65 9.39
CA LYS A 278 13.59 11.97 8.81
C LYS A 278 13.87 13.47 8.63
N LYS A 279 13.08 14.33 9.27
CA LYS A 279 13.22 15.80 9.25
C LYS A 279 13.01 16.44 7.87
N ALA A 280 12.26 15.78 7.00
CA ALA A 280 11.76 16.29 5.72
C ALA A 280 10.23 16.34 5.70
N TYR A 281 9.63 17.00 4.71
CA TYR A 281 8.18 16.99 4.49
C TYR A 281 7.87 17.21 3.02
N PHE A 282 6.65 16.88 2.62
CA PHE A 282 6.11 17.27 1.32
C PHE A 282 5.28 18.55 1.45
N THR A 283 5.37 19.44 0.46
CA THR A 283 4.42 20.54 0.28
C THR A 283 3.10 20.04 -0.30
N LYS A 284 2.10 20.91 -0.40
CA LYS A 284 0.83 20.58 -1.06
C LYS A 284 1.04 20.20 -2.53
N GLU A 285 2.01 20.80 -3.20
CA GLU A 285 2.34 20.50 -4.61
C GLU A 285 3.19 19.22 -4.76
N GLY A 286 3.36 18.44 -3.67
CA GLY A 286 4.14 17.20 -3.68
C GLY A 286 5.65 17.41 -3.75
N LYS A 287 6.16 18.62 -3.53
CA LYS A 287 7.60 18.88 -3.48
C LYS A 287 8.15 18.50 -2.13
N MET A 288 9.25 17.77 -2.09
CA MET A 288 9.96 17.52 -0.83
C MET A 288 10.72 18.77 -0.39
N ASP A 289 10.83 19.05 0.91
CA ASP A 289 11.78 20.00 1.49
C ASP A 289 12.11 19.61 2.94
N LEU A 290 13.06 20.29 3.56
CA LEU A 290 13.44 20.07 4.95
C LEU A 290 12.50 20.76 5.92
N LEU A 291 12.18 20.10 7.03
CA LEU A 291 11.38 20.69 8.11
C LEU A 291 12.02 21.96 8.69
N SER A 292 13.34 22.07 8.68
CA SER A 292 14.06 23.27 9.12
C SER A 292 13.80 24.51 8.25
N ARG A 293 13.38 24.30 6.99
CA ARG A 293 13.05 25.35 6.02
C ARG A 293 11.55 25.62 5.94
N LYS A 294 10.72 24.80 6.60
CA LYS A 294 9.26 24.96 6.61
C LYS A 294 8.88 26.33 7.18
N PRO A 295 8.09 27.14 6.45
CA PRO A 295 7.62 28.42 6.95
C PRO A 295 6.84 28.23 8.27
N LYS A 296 7.19 28.99 9.31
CA LYS A 296 6.48 28.90 10.60
C LYS A 296 5.09 29.52 10.46
N PRO A 297 4.01 28.82 10.86
CA PRO A 297 2.68 29.40 10.87
C PRO A 297 2.67 30.64 11.78
N GLY A 298 2.37 31.81 11.22
CA GLY A 298 2.33 33.09 11.94
C GLY A 298 3.35 34.14 11.49
N LYS A 299 4.38 33.79 10.71
CA LYS A 299 5.14 34.78 9.93
C LYS A 299 4.46 34.94 8.57
N ARG A 300 3.31 35.63 8.53
CA ARG A 300 2.93 36.28 7.28
C ARG A 300 4.05 37.25 6.95
N ASP A 301 4.58 37.16 5.74
CA ASP A 301 5.27 38.28 5.12
C ASP A 301 4.31 39.47 5.14
N VAL A 302 4.46 40.31 6.17
CA VAL A 302 3.91 41.66 6.17
C VAL A 302 4.74 42.42 5.14
N GLN A 303 4.34 42.30 3.87
CA GLN A 303 4.42 43.34 2.83
C GLN A 303 4.01 42.74 1.47
N MET A 304 2.70 42.54 1.28
CA MET A 304 2.13 42.92 -0.01
C MET A 304 1.69 44.37 0.13
N VAL A 305 2.60 45.29 -0.20
CA VAL A 305 2.22 46.68 -0.45
C VAL A 305 1.39 46.66 -1.73
N MET A 306 0.07 46.73 -1.62
CA MET A 306 -0.75 47.20 -2.73
C MET A 306 -0.32 48.64 -3.03
N ARG A 307 0.41 48.84 -4.12
CA ARG A 307 0.50 50.18 -4.72
C ARG A 307 -0.84 50.44 -5.42
N PRO A 308 -1.48 51.59 -5.21
CA PRO A 308 -2.65 51.96 -6.00
C PRO A 308 -2.26 51.98 -7.48
N TRP A 309 -3.15 51.48 -8.34
CA TRP A 309 -3.09 51.78 -9.76
C TRP A 309 -3.30 53.29 -9.94
N THR A 310 -2.23 54.02 -10.22
CA THR A 310 -2.28 55.35 -10.82
C THR A 310 -1.54 55.27 -12.14
N GLY A 311 -2.30 55.39 -13.23
CA GLY A 311 -1.86 55.31 -14.62
C GLY A 311 -3.02 54.88 -15.49
#